data_AF-A0A970N440-F1
#
_entry.id   AF-A0A970N440-F1
#
_cell.length_a   1.000
_cell.length_b   1.000
_cell.length_c   1.000
_cell.angle_alpha   90.00
_cell.angle_beta   90.00
_cell.angle_gamma   90.00
#
_symmetry.space_group_name_H-M   'P 1'
#
loop_
_entity.id
_entity.type
_entity.pdbx_description
1 polymer ?
#
loop_
_entity_poly.entity_id
_entity_poly.type
_entity_poly.pdbx_seq_one_letter_code
_entity_poly.pdbx_strand_id
1 'polypeptide(L)'
;MKSKANLNAQNILNKKFKANVKGYDCHEVDDFLDLIINDYKDFSKKIEERNEYITKLETTINDLRKTQRELELIKARYEERFGNIKSDQKVSLQNVEYIKRINILEEKLYALGVDPRKLK
;
A
#
# COMPACT_ATOMS: atom_id res chain seq x y z
N MET A 1 21.28 3.12 11.31
CA MET A 1 22.31 4.03 10.76
C MET A 1 21.61 5.21 10.12
N LYS A 2 21.63 6.40 10.74
CA LYS A 2 21.21 7.64 10.07
C LYS A 2 22.48 8.37 9.64
N SER A 3 22.87 8.22 8.38
CA SER A 3 23.88 9.08 7.76
C SER A 3 23.26 10.47 7.60
N LYS A 4 23.50 11.36 8.57
CA LYS A 4 23.24 12.78 8.38
C LYS A 4 24.16 13.25 7.27
N ALA A 5 23.60 13.62 6.12
CA ALA A 5 24.38 14.23 5.07
C ALA A 5 25.03 15.51 5.65
N ASN A 6 26.36 15.58 5.62
CA ASN A 6 27.11 16.72 6.17
C ASN A 6 26.95 17.99 5.31
N LEU A 7 26.45 17.86 4.08
CA LEU A 7 26.30 18.91 3.10
C LEU A 7 24.91 18.82 2.45
N ASN A 8 24.34 19.97 2.11
CA ASN A 8 23.17 20.10 1.24
C ASN A 8 23.53 21.02 0.06
N ALA A 9 22.71 21.02 -1.00
CA ALA A 9 22.97 21.81 -2.20
C ALA A 9 23.18 23.31 -1.90
N GLN A 10 22.44 23.87 -0.93
CA GLN A 10 22.59 25.28 -0.53
C GLN A 10 23.90 25.57 0.21
N ASN A 11 24.39 24.64 1.02
CA ASN A 11 25.65 24.77 1.75
C ASN A 11 26.83 24.72 0.80
N ILE A 12 26.72 23.95 -0.29
CA ILE A 12 27.73 23.89 -1.34
C ILE A 12 27.74 25.20 -2.13
N LEU A 13 26.58 25.71 -2.54
CA LEU A 13 26.45 27.00 -3.23
C LEU A 13 26.99 28.18 -2.43
N ASN A 14 26.74 28.21 -1.12
CA ASN A 14 27.15 29.31 -0.25
C ASN A 14 28.60 29.17 0.26
N LYS A 15 29.32 28.12 -0.15
CA LYS A 15 30.68 27.85 0.35
C LYS A 15 31.67 28.81 -0.29
N LYS A 16 32.26 29.69 0.53
CA LYS A 16 33.37 30.54 0.10
C LYS A 16 34.71 29.88 0.42
N PHE A 17 35.55 29.74 -0.60
CA PHE A 17 36.91 29.24 -0.46
C PHE A 17 37.89 30.40 -0.25
N LYS A 18 38.96 30.15 0.50
CA LYS A 18 40.06 31.12 0.66
C LYS A 18 41.02 30.93 -0.51
N ALA A 19 41.37 32.01 -1.21
CA ALA A 19 42.39 31.96 -2.24
C ALA A 19 43.78 31.72 -1.63
N ASN A 20 44.59 30.86 -2.26
CA ASN A 20 45.98 30.59 -1.91
C ASN A 20 46.83 30.65 -3.18
N VAL A 21 48.10 31.05 -3.06
CA VAL A 21 49.04 31.28 -4.18
C VAL A 21 49.33 29.98 -4.97
N LYS A 22 49.11 28.81 -4.38
CA LYS A 22 49.16 27.49 -5.05
C LYS A 22 47.79 26.79 -5.08
N GLY A 23 46.71 27.56 -5.20
CA GLY A 23 45.34 27.04 -5.22
C GLY A 23 44.95 26.48 -6.59
N TYR A 24 43.81 25.77 -6.60
CA TYR A 24 43.10 25.43 -7.83
C TYR A 24 42.48 26.68 -8.47
N ASP A 25 42.23 26.63 -9.76
CA ASP A 25 41.51 27.69 -10.47
C ASP A 25 40.08 27.81 -9.91
N CYS A 26 39.66 29.04 -9.60
CA CYS A 26 38.31 29.28 -9.09
C CYS A 26 37.24 28.88 -10.10
N HIS A 27 37.48 29.09 -11.39
CA HIS A 27 36.51 28.77 -12.43
C HIS A 27 36.29 27.26 -12.57
N GLU A 28 37.38 26.48 -12.60
CA GLU A 28 37.30 25.02 -12.66
C GLU A 28 36.61 24.43 -11.41
N VAL A 29 36.88 25.01 -10.23
CA VAL A 29 36.22 24.60 -8.99
C VAL A 29 34.73 24.94 -9.04
N ASP A 30 34.34 26.13 -9.48
CA ASP A 30 32.93 26.53 -9.57
C ASP A 30 32.15 25.65 -10.56
N ASP A 31 32.70 25.38 -11.75
CA ASP A 31 32.10 24.47 -12.75
C ASP A 31 31.89 23.06 -12.17
N PHE A 32 32.86 22.56 -11.40
CA PHE A 32 32.74 21.26 -10.73
C PHE A 32 31.71 21.27 -9.59
N LEU A 33 31.63 22.36 -8.82
CA LEU A 33 30.64 22.51 -7.75
C LEU A 33 29.22 22.60 -8.30
N ASP A 34 29.01 23.20 -9.46
CA ASP A 34 27.71 23.21 -10.14
C ASP A 34 27.22 21.81 -10.50
N LEU A 35 28.12 20.93 -10.98
CA LEU A 35 27.81 19.51 -11.22
C LEU A 35 27.42 18.80 -9.93
N ILE A 36 28.19 19.00 -8.86
CA ILE A 36 27.89 18.41 -7.55
C ILE A 36 26.54 18.91 -7.03
N ILE A 37 26.22 20.19 -7.19
CA ILE A 37 24.93 20.76 -6.77
C ILE A 37 23.78 20.07 -7.50
N ASN A 38 23.91 19.85 -8.82
CA ASN A 38 22.90 19.16 -9.61
C ASN A 38 22.71 17.70 -9.14
N ASP A 39 23.80 16.97 -8.94
CA ASP A 39 23.73 15.60 -8.42
C ASP A 39 23.06 15.55 -7.04
N TYR A 40 23.38 16.49 -6.14
CA TYR A 40 22.75 16.56 -4.83
C TYR A 40 21.24 16.83 -4.92
N LYS A 41 20.78 17.67 -5.85
CA LYS A 41 19.35 17.89 -6.11
C LYS A 41 18.69 16.60 -6.60
N ASP A 42 19.32 15.91 -7.54
CA ASP A 42 18.80 14.65 -8.10
C ASP A 42 18.75 13.53 -7.06
N PHE A 43 19.76 13.43 -6.19
CA PHE A 43 19.74 12.49 -5.08
C PHE A 43 18.65 12.83 -4.07
N SER A 44 18.47 14.10 -3.72
CA SER A 44 17.37 14.51 -2.84
C SER A 44 16.01 14.11 -3.42
N LYS A 45 15.78 14.37 -4.71
CA LYS A 45 14.55 13.98 -5.40
C LYS A 45 14.34 12.46 -5.39
N LYS A 46 15.36 11.67 -5.73
CA LYS A 46 15.29 10.20 -5.71
C LYS A 46 15.00 9.64 -4.32
N ILE A 47 15.58 10.25 -3.28
CA ILE A 47 15.32 9.85 -1.89
C ILE A 47 13.87 10.14 -1.51
N GLU A 48 13.35 11.31 -1.88
CA GLU A 48 11.96 11.70 -1.65
C GLU A 48 10.99 10.75 -2.36
N GLU A 49 11.17 10.53 -3.67
CA GLU A 49 10.37 9.58 -4.46
C GLU A 49 10.38 8.18 -3.85
N ARG A 50 11.55 7.71 -3.39
CA ARG A 50 11.68 6.40 -2.76
C ARG A 50 10.99 6.34 -1.40
N ASN A 51 11.08 7.38 -0.60
CA ASN A 51 10.39 7.47 0.69
C ASN A 51 8.87 7.52 0.50
N GLU A 52 8.38 8.26 -0.49
CA GLU A 52 6.96 8.25 -0.86
C GLU A 52 6.50 6.86 -1.29
N TYR A 53 7.29 6.17 -2.11
CA TYR A 53 6.98 4.81 -2.54
C TYR A 53 6.94 3.83 -1.36
N ILE A 54 7.90 3.90 -0.44
CA ILE A 54 7.90 3.09 0.79
C ILE A 54 6.64 3.38 1.61
N THR A 55 6.30 4.65 1.81
CA THR A 55 5.10 5.04 2.56
C THR A 55 3.85 4.47 1.91
N LYS A 56 3.71 4.58 0.59
CA LYS A 56 2.60 3.98 -0.17
C LYS A 56 2.54 2.47 0.02
N LEU A 57 3.65 1.75 -0.12
CA LEU A 57 3.69 0.31 0.10
C LEU A 57 3.30 -0.09 1.53
N GLU A 58 3.79 0.64 2.54
CA GLU A 58 3.45 0.39 3.94
C GLU A 58 1.95 0.57 4.20
N THR A 59 1.33 1.59 3.60
CA THR A 59 -0.13 1.79 3.69
C THR A 59 -0.89 0.63 3.04
N THR A 60 -0.51 0.20 1.84
CA THR A 60 -1.13 -0.94 1.15
C THR A 60 -1.00 -2.24 1.94
N ILE A 61 0.18 -2.52 2.51
CA ILE A 61 0.40 -3.70 3.35
C ILE A 61 -0.50 -3.66 4.58
N ASN A 62 -0.63 -2.51 5.24
CA ASN A 62 -1.47 -2.37 6.42
C ASN A 62 -2.95 -2.60 6.10
N ASP A 63 -3.43 -2.10 4.96
CA ASP A 63 -4.82 -2.31 4.55
C ASP A 63 -5.09 -3.76 4.13
N LEU A 64 -4.19 -4.38 3.36
CA LEU A 64 -4.28 -5.82 3.06
C LEU A 64 -4.29 -6.68 4.32
N ARG A 65 -3.47 -6.35 5.32
CA ARG A 65 -3.46 -7.04 6.62
C ARG A 65 -4.74 -6.84 7.42
N LYS A 66 -5.47 -5.74 7.26
CA LYS A 66 -6.79 -5.57 7.87
C LYS A 66 -7.81 -6.47 7.17
N THR A 67 -7.87 -6.41 5.84
CA THR A 67 -8.78 -7.24 5.04
C THR A 67 -8.52 -8.73 5.26
N GLN A 68 -7.26 -9.15 5.35
CA GLN A 68 -6.92 -10.55 5.65
C GLN A 68 -7.47 -10.98 7.02
N ARG A 69 -7.31 -10.17 8.06
CA ARG A 69 -7.86 -10.46 9.39
C ARG A 69 -9.39 -10.53 9.37
N GLU A 70 -10.04 -9.63 8.66
CA GLU A 70 -11.51 -9.65 8.51
C GLU A 70 -11.97 -10.93 7.80
N LEU A 71 -11.30 -11.32 6.72
CA LEU A 71 -11.60 -12.56 5.99
C LEU A 71 -11.36 -13.80 6.85
N GLU A 72 -10.28 -13.84 7.65
CA GLU A 72 -10.01 -14.94 8.58
C GLU A 72 -11.10 -15.06 9.65
N LEU A 73 -11.56 -13.94 10.22
CA LEU A 73 -12.67 -13.92 11.18
C LEU A 73 -13.98 -14.41 10.54
N ILE A 74 -14.28 -13.95 9.33
CA ILE A 74 -15.45 -14.37 8.58
C ILE A 74 -15.38 -15.87 8.29
N LYS A 75 -14.22 -16.36 7.83
CA LYS A 75 -13.99 -17.78 7.54
C LYS A 75 -14.17 -18.63 8.79
N ALA A 76 -13.62 -18.24 9.93
CA ALA A 76 -13.79 -18.95 11.20
C ALA A 76 -15.26 -19.03 11.62
N ARG A 77 -16.03 -17.93 11.46
CA ARG A 77 -17.48 -17.93 11.70
C ARG A 77 -18.23 -18.88 10.77
N TYR A 78 -17.83 -18.98 9.51
CA TYR A 78 -18.41 -19.94 8.57
C TYR A 78 -18.04 -21.39 8.96
N GLU A 79 -16.78 -21.66 9.32
CA GLU A 79 -16.35 -22.99 9.77
C GLU A 79 -17.05 -23.41 11.07
N GLU A 80 -17.29 -22.51 12.02
CA GLU A 80 -18.06 -22.81 13.23
C GLU A 80 -19.54 -23.12 12.91
N ARG A 81 -20.18 -22.31 12.06
CA ARG A 81 -21.60 -22.49 11.70
C ARG A 81 -21.85 -23.71 10.81
N PHE A 82 -20.90 -24.07 9.96
CA PHE A 82 -21.10 -25.05 8.89
C PHE A 82 -20.15 -26.27 8.98
N GLY A 83 -19.18 -26.29 9.92
CA GLY A 83 -18.17 -27.36 10.05
C GLY A 83 -18.72 -28.72 10.48
N ASN A 84 -19.93 -28.76 11.05
CA ASN A 84 -20.63 -30.01 11.39
C ASN A 84 -21.31 -30.68 10.17
N ILE A 85 -21.33 -30.02 9.01
CA ILE A 85 -21.89 -30.57 7.77
C ILE A 85 -20.83 -31.47 7.14
N LYS A 86 -20.85 -32.76 7.49
CA LYS A 86 -19.98 -33.78 6.87
C LYS A 86 -20.21 -33.78 5.35
N SER A 87 -19.15 -33.52 4.60
CA SER A 87 -19.19 -33.39 3.15
C SER A 87 -19.37 -34.75 2.46
N ASP A 88 -20.52 -34.97 1.84
CA ASP A 88 -20.47 -35.41 0.45
C ASP A 88 -20.21 -34.13 -0.38
N GLN A 89 -18.96 -33.96 -0.84
CA GLN A 89 -18.39 -32.68 -1.28
C GLN A 89 -19.21 -31.98 -2.37
N LYS A 90 -19.93 -32.75 -3.20
CA LYS A 90 -20.74 -32.22 -4.30
C LYS A 90 -22.08 -31.67 -3.84
N VAL A 91 -22.74 -32.35 -2.90
CA VAL A 91 -24.07 -31.97 -2.40
C VAL A 91 -23.97 -30.78 -1.45
N SER A 92 -22.91 -30.70 -0.63
CA SER A 92 -22.73 -29.57 0.30
C SER A 92 -22.51 -28.24 -0.43
N LEU A 93 -21.68 -28.21 -1.48
CA LEU A 93 -21.45 -27.01 -2.29
C LEU A 93 -22.72 -26.56 -3.03
N GLN A 94 -23.46 -27.50 -3.62
CA GLN A 94 -24.74 -27.20 -4.28
C GLN A 94 -25.78 -26.69 -3.29
N ASN A 95 -25.87 -27.26 -2.09
CA ASN A 95 -26.77 -26.79 -1.05
C ASN A 95 -26.46 -25.37 -0.60
N VAL A 96 -25.18 -24.99 -0.49
CA VAL A 96 -24.77 -23.61 -0.18
C VAL A 96 -25.16 -22.66 -1.32
N GLU A 97 -25.00 -23.05 -2.58
CA GLU A 97 -25.47 -22.26 -3.74
C GLU A 97 -27.00 -22.15 -3.78
N TYR A 98 -27.73 -23.22 -3.47
CA TYR A 98 -29.19 -23.20 -3.38
C TYR A 98 -29.67 -22.24 -2.29
N ILE A 99 -29.05 -22.25 -1.11
CA ILE A 99 -29.39 -21.32 -0.03
C ILE A 99 -29.11 -19.86 -0.44
N LYS A 100 -27.96 -19.57 -1.06
CA LYS A 100 -27.68 -18.20 -1.57
C LYS A 100 -28.73 -17.76 -2.59
N ARG A 101 -29.12 -18.66 -3.49
CA ARG A 101 -30.12 -18.38 -4.52
C ARG A 101 -31.51 -18.19 -3.92
N ILE A 102 -31.90 -18.99 -2.93
CA ILE A 102 -33.15 -18.84 -2.18
C ILE A 102 -33.17 -17.49 -1.47
N ASN A 103 -32.11 -17.12 -0.77
CA ASN A 103 -32.06 -15.85 -0.04
C ASN A 103 -32.20 -14.63 -0.97
N ILE A 104 -31.54 -14.66 -2.14
CA ILE A 104 -31.71 -13.62 -3.19
C ILE A 104 -33.14 -13.59 -3.73
N LEU A 105 -33.77 -14.75 -3.90
CA LEU A 105 -35.16 -14.85 -4.36
C LEU A 105 -36.14 -14.34 -3.29
N GLU A 106 -35.90 -14.65 -2.03
CA GLU A 106 -36.69 -14.14 -0.89
C GLU A 106 -36.59 -12.62 -0.79
N GLU A 107 -35.38 -12.04 -0.86
CA GLU A 107 -35.19 -10.59 -0.88
C GLU A 107 -35.92 -9.92 -2.05
N LYS A 108 -35.89 -10.52 -3.24
CA LYS A 108 -36.61 -10.01 -4.41
C LYS A 108 -38.13 -10.12 -4.26
N LEU A 109 -38.65 -11.20 -3.69
CA LEU A 109 -40.06 -11.37 -3.42
C LEU A 109 -40.56 -10.34 -2.39
N TYR A 110 -39.79 -10.12 -1.32
CA TYR A 110 -40.06 -9.06 -0.36
C TYR A 110 -40.04 -7.67 -1.00
N ALA A 111 -39.10 -7.40 -1.91
CA ALA A 111 -39.06 -6.15 -2.67
C ALA A 111 -40.27 -5.96 -3.60
N LEU A 112 -40.86 -7.06 -4.09
CA LEU A 112 -42.10 -7.07 -4.87
C LEU A 112 -43.36 -7.04 -3.99
N GLY A 113 -43.23 -6.97 -2.66
CA GLY A 113 -44.34 -6.94 -1.71
C GLY A 113 -45.02 -8.29 -1.50
N VAL A 114 -44.43 -9.39 -2.01
CA VAL A 114 -44.91 -10.75 -1.84
C VAL A 114 -44.17 -11.38 -0.66
N ASP A 115 -44.89 -11.74 0.40
CA ASP A 115 -44.31 -12.43 1.55
C ASP A 115 -44.11 -13.91 1.23
N PRO A 116 -42.86 -14.40 1.09
CA PRO A 116 -42.58 -15.79 0.73
C PRO A 116 -43.14 -16.79 1.74
N ARG A 117 -43.36 -16.38 2.99
CA ARG A 117 -43.91 -17.25 4.05
C ARG A 117 -45.39 -17.57 3.88
N LYS A 118 -46.08 -16.86 2.99
CA LYS A 118 -47.50 -17.05 2.69
C LYS A 118 -47.76 -17.87 1.44
N LEU A 119 -46.71 -18.23 0.70
CA LEU A 119 -46.78 -19.17 -0.42
C LEU A 119 -46.89 -20.58 0.16
N LYS A 120 -48.10 -21.14 0.15
CA LYS A 120 -48.38 -22.54 0.51
C LYS A 120 -48.15 -23.47 -0.66
#